data_AF-A0A956Y399-F1
#
_entry.id   AF-A0A956Y399-F1
#
_cell.length_a   1.000
_cell.length_b   1.000
_cell.length_c   1.000
_cell.angle_alpha   90.00
_cell.angle_beta   90.00
_cell.angle_gamma   90.00
#
_symmetry.space_group_name_H-M   'P 1'
#
loop_
_entity.id
_entity.type
_entity.pdbx_description
1 polymer ?
#
loop_
_entity_poly.entity_id
_entity_poly.type
_entity_poly.pdbx_seq_one_letter_code
_entity_poly.pdbx_strand_id
1 'polypeptide(L)'
;MEFTLNGQPRTYTGDPSLPLLTYLREVEGITSAKDGCAPQAACGCCAVQVDDKALLSCVTPMSKMEGAHITTTEGLGDYRQEVFANAFVSKGGVQCGFCIPGIVMQANNLIDNNPTPSRDDIEKALTPHLCRCTGYKKIVDAIECAAEAIHNEETVPMPAVPGTVGTRQPKYKAHDLVLGRHEYVDDMKLDGMVYGALRFSDHPRAIVKSINTSAAQAHPGVIRIIQAADVPGDRHIGLIRQDWPLMIAEGETTRYVGDVLACVVAESEKIAREATALIEVDYEVLPPVTDMHAAMQADSPSVHEGGNVLSKTIARRGDLDEARKTSAYTATGVFQTQMIEHGFMEPEACIALPEDGGYTVYSQGQGVFEDRVQVAKLL
;
A
#
# COMPACT_ATOMS: atom_id res chain seq x y z
N MET A 1 -24.86 12.08 17.07
CA MET A 1 -23.72 11.81 17.95
C MET A 1 -22.85 13.02 18.04
N GLU A 2 -22.50 13.42 19.26
CA GLU A 2 -21.61 14.55 19.54
C GLU A 2 -20.29 14.05 20.13
N PHE A 3 -19.18 14.62 19.70
CA PHE A 3 -17.84 14.25 20.16
C PHE A 3 -16.85 15.39 19.88
N THR A 4 -15.61 15.25 20.35
CA THR A 4 -14.54 16.23 20.10
C THR A 4 -13.48 15.60 19.21
N LEU A 5 -13.09 16.30 18.13
CA LEU A 5 -12.01 15.90 17.23
C LEU A 5 -10.96 17.00 17.17
N ASN A 6 -9.72 16.69 17.56
CA ASN A 6 -8.61 17.64 17.60
C ASN A 6 -8.97 18.94 18.36
N GLY A 7 -9.67 18.78 19.50
CA GLY A 7 -10.13 19.89 20.34
C GLY A 7 -11.35 20.64 19.81
N GLN A 8 -11.90 20.26 18.65
CA GLN A 8 -13.08 20.90 18.07
C GLN A 8 -14.33 20.02 18.21
N PRO A 9 -15.47 20.58 18.64
CA PRO A 9 -16.71 19.82 18.70
C PRO A 9 -17.18 19.41 17.30
N ARG A 10 -17.78 18.23 17.21
CA ARG A 10 -18.36 17.64 16.00
C ARG A 10 -19.72 17.03 16.29
N THR A 11 -20.58 17.09 15.29
CA THR A 11 -21.88 16.40 15.30
C THR A 11 -21.95 15.51 14.07
N TYR A 12 -22.19 14.22 14.26
CA TYR A 12 -22.33 13.24 13.20
C TYR A 12 -23.71 12.58 13.24
N THR A 13 -24.38 12.55 12.09
CA THR A 13 -25.72 11.96 11.88
C THR A 13 -25.72 10.89 10.79
N GLY A 14 -24.55 10.44 10.33
CA GLY A 14 -24.42 9.41 9.30
C GLY A 14 -24.54 7.99 9.84
N ASP A 15 -24.03 7.02 9.07
CA ASP A 15 -24.05 5.60 9.42
C ASP A 15 -23.23 5.33 10.71
N PRO A 16 -23.86 4.80 11.78
CA PRO A 16 -23.18 4.46 13.04
C PRO A 16 -22.18 3.30 12.91
N SER A 17 -22.26 2.50 11.85
CA SER A 17 -21.32 1.41 11.57
C SER A 17 -20.10 1.84 10.75
N LEU A 18 -20.10 3.07 10.22
CA LEU A 18 -18.98 3.62 9.44
C LEU A 18 -17.69 3.53 10.27
N PRO A 19 -16.58 2.98 9.73
CA PRO A 19 -15.29 3.01 10.40
C PRO A 19 -14.82 4.44 10.65
N LEU A 20 -14.22 4.69 11.81
CA LEU A 20 -13.64 5.98 12.18
C LEU A 20 -12.59 6.41 11.16
N LEU A 21 -11.80 5.48 10.61
CA LEU A 21 -10.83 5.80 9.56
C LEU A 21 -11.50 6.44 8.34
N THR A 22 -12.61 5.86 7.87
CA THR A 22 -13.36 6.38 6.73
C THR A 22 -13.96 7.74 7.06
N TYR A 23 -14.50 7.94 8.27
CA TYR A 23 -14.97 9.26 8.70
C TYR A 23 -13.84 10.31 8.69
N LEU A 24 -12.69 9.99 9.28
CA LEU A 24 -11.55 10.90 9.35
C LEU A 24 -11.07 11.29 7.95
N ARG A 25 -10.85 10.31 7.07
CA ARG A 25 -10.29 10.56 5.73
C ARG A 25 -11.31 11.18 4.77
N GLU A 26 -12.50 10.62 4.68
CA GLU A 26 -13.47 10.96 3.62
C GLU A 26 -14.45 12.07 4.03
N VAL A 27 -14.70 12.28 5.33
CA VAL A 27 -15.62 13.33 5.81
C VAL A 27 -14.88 14.54 6.36
N GLU A 28 -13.83 14.33 7.15
CA GLU A 28 -13.05 15.42 7.76
C GLU A 28 -11.81 15.81 6.95
N GLY A 29 -11.41 15.03 5.94
CA GLY A 29 -10.21 15.29 5.14
C GLY A 29 -8.89 15.07 5.90
N ILE A 30 -8.93 14.33 7.02
CA ILE A 30 -7.77 14.02 7.86
C ILE A 30 -7.09 12.76 7.31
N THR A 31 -6.04 12.95 6.54
CA THR A 31 -5.29 11.87 5.88
C THR A 31 -4.08 11.39 6.68
N SER A 32 -3.78 11.97 7.84
CA SER A 32 -2.68 11.52 8.70
C SER A 32 -2.90 10.12 9.28
N ALA A 33 -4.15 9.74 9.54
CA ALA A 33 -4.52 8.35 9.78
C ALA A 33 -4.47 7.59 8.44
N LYS A 34 -3.42 6.79 8.25
CA LYS A 34 -3.15 6.14 6.96
C LYS A 34 -3.90 4.82 6.82
N ASP A 35 -4.51 4.61 5.65
CA ASP A 35 -5.09 3.32 5.29
C ASP A 35 -4.01 2.41 4.69
N GLY A 36 -3.51 1.48 5.50
CA GLY A 36 -2.54 0.49 5.02
C GLY A 36 -3.10 -0.90 4.81
N CYS A 37 -3.93 -1.36 5.75
CA CYS A 37 -4.53 -2.70 5.69
C CYS A 37 -5.96 -2.65 6.23
N ALA A 38 -6.72 -1.58 5.98
CA ALA A 38 -8.10 -1.62 6.38
C ALA A 38 -8.82 -2.75 5.61
N PRO A 39 -9.79 -3.44 6.25
CA PRO A 39 -10.19 -3.38 7.66
C PRO A 39 -9.49 -4.46 8.52
N GLN A 40 -8.34 -5.01 8.11
CA GLN A 40 -7.70 -6.13 8.82
C GLN A 40 -7.06 -5.75 10.17
N ALA A 41 -6.82 -4.46 10.42
CA ALA A 41 -6.24 -3.95 11.67
C ALA A 41 -4.89 -4.58 12.07
N ALA A 42 -4.05 -4.90 11.08
CA ALA A 42 -2.78 -5.60 11.28
C ALA A 42 -1.53 -4.71 11.24
N CYS A 43 -1.60 -3.51 10.63
CA CYS A 43 -0.41 -2.68 10.37
C CYS A 43 -0.20 -1.52 11.34
N GLY A 44 -1.23 -1.09 12.07
CA GLY A 44 -1.14 0.05 12.99
C GLY A 44 -1.07 1.45 12.34
N CYS A 45 -1.08 1.56 11.01
CA CYS A 45 -0.91 2.84 10.30
C CYS A 45 -2.06 3.84 10.55
N CYS A 46 -3.25 3.33 10.86
CA CYS A 46 -4.46 4.11 11.13
C CYS A 46 -4.66 4.48 12.60
N ALA A 47 -3.64 4.30 13.45
CA ALA A 47 -3.79 4.55 14.89
C ALA A 47 -4.06 6.02 15.18
N VAL A 48 -5.05 6.25 16.04
CA VAL A 48 -5.42 7.57 16.58
C VAL A 48 -5.63 7.43 18.09
N GLN A 49 -5.57 8.53 18.83
CA GLN A 49 -5.88 8.51 20.25
C GLN A 49 -7.37 8.82 20.46
N VAL A 50 -8.06 7.96 21.20
CA VAL A 50 -9.43 8.17 21.64
C VAL A 50 -9.42 8.13 23.16
N ASP A 51 -9.73 9.27 23.77
CA ASP A 51 -9.57 9.54 25.19
C ASP A 51 -8.13 9.21 25.68
N ASP A 52 -7.99 8.18 26.51
CA ASP A 52 -6.74 7.74 27.12
C ASP A 52 -6.08 6.56 26.39
N LYS A 53 -6.57 6.17 25.20
CA LYS A 53 -6.13 4.97 24.48
C LYS A 53 -5.78 5.23 23.02
N ALA A 54 -4.71 4.62 22.54
CA ALA A 54 -4.47 4.47 21.11
C ALA A 54 -5.34 3.34 20.54
N LEU A 55 -6.17 3.66 19.54
CA LEU A 55 -7.08 2.73 18.87
C LEU A 55 -6.81 2.69 17.36
N LEU A 56 -7.08 1.53 16.75
CA LEU A 56 -7.03 1.36 15.31
C LEU A 56 -8.35 1.83 14.69
N SER A 57 -8.32 2.95 13.97
CA SER A 57 -9.52 3.60 13.46
C SER A 57 -10.23 2.80 12.35
N CYS A 58 -9.52 1.93 11.63
CA CYS A 58 -10.11 1.12 10.54
C CYS A 58 -11.15 0.08 11.00
N VAL A 59 -11.16 -0.29 12.27
CA VAL A 59 -12.10 -1.27 12.86
C VAL A 59 -12.91 -0.70 14.02
N THR A 60 -12.78 0.61 14.27
CA THR A 60 -13.52 1.31 15.32
C THR A 60 -14.73 1.98 14.68
N PRO A 61 -15.97 1.55 14.94
CA PRO A 61 -17.15 2.16 14.34
C PRO A 61 -17.49 3.50 14.98
N MET A 62 -18.08 4.41 14.19
CA MET A 62 -18.54 5.72 14.66
C MET A 62 -19.48 5.61 15.87
N SER A 63 -20.33 4.58 15.98
CA SER A 63 -21.22 4.36 17.13
C SER A 63 -20.54 4.36 18.51
N LYS A 64 -19.22 4.14 18.57
CA LYS A 64 -18.45 4.19 19.82
C LYS A 64 -17.90 5.57 20.17
N MET A 65 -18.09 6.58 19.32
CA MET A 65 -17.46 7.90 19.47
C MET A 65 -18.30 8.91 20.26
N GLU A 66 -19.52 8.57 20.69
CA GLU A 66 -20.38 9.49 21.43
C GLU A 66 -19.71 9.96 22.72
N GLY A 67 -19.53 11.27 22.86
CA GLY A 67 -18.85 11.91 23.99
C GLY A 67 -17.32 11.74 24.02
N ALA A 68 -16.73 11.06 23.04
CA ALA A 68 -15.29 10.76 23.02
C ALA A 68 -14.44 11.96 22.59
N HIS A 69 -13.17 11.96 22.99
CA HIS A 69 -12.15 12.90 22.53
C HIS A 69 -11.17 12.19 21.60
N ILE A 70 -11.21 12.55 20.32
CA ILE A 70 -10.38 11.96 19.28
C ILE A 70 -9.24 12.94 18.95
N THR A 71 -8.00 12.45 19.01
CA THR A 71 -6.81 13.19 18.64
C THR A 71 -6.06 12.44 17.54
N THR A 72 -5.81 13.11 16.44
CA THR A 72 -4.89 12.69 15.37
C THR A 72 -3.59 13.49 15.47
N THR A 73 -2.63 13.30 14.56
CA THR A 73 -1.37 14.07 14.61
C THR A 73 -1.61 15.58 14.54
N GLU A 74 -2.64 16.02 13.81
CA GLU A 74 -3.09 17.40 13.69
C GLU A 74 -3.53 18.00 15.04
N GLY A 75 -4.01 17.17 15.98
CA GLY A 75 -4.49 17.60 17.29
C GLY A 75 -3.45 17.57 18.42
N LEU A 76 -2.21 17.16 18.16
CA LEU A 76 -1.16 17.05 19.19
C LEU A 76 -0.70 18.41 19.77
N GLY A 77 -1.00 19.51 19.08
CA GLY A 77 -0.48 20.84 19.39
C GLY A 77 0.97 21.05 18.92
N ASP A 78 1.34 22.31 18.71
CA ASP A 78 2.60 22.70 18.04
C ASP A 78 3.84 22.10 18.71
N TYR A 79 3.89 22.15 20.06
CA TYR A 79 5.02 21.64 20.83
C TYR A 79 5.27 20.15 20.58
N ARG A 80 4.24 19.30 20.72
CA ARG A 80 4.41 17.85 20.54
C ARG A 80 4.64 17.49 19.08
N GLN A 81 3.98 18.18 18.13
CA GLN A 81 4.27 17.99 16.71
C GLN A 81 5.75 18.26 16.39
N GLU A 82 6.31 19.36 16.90
CA GLU A 82 7.71 19.70 16.69
C GLU A 82 8.66 18.69 17.35
N VAL A 83 8.39 18.29 18.61
CA VAL A 83 9.22 17.29 19.31
C VAL A 83 9.24 15.95 18.57
N PHE A 84 8.08 15.41 18.18
CA PHE A 84 8.03 14.15 17.46
C PHE A 84 8.70 14.26 16.09
N ALA A 85 8.43 15.31 15.32
CA ALA A 85 9.08 15.53 14.03
C ALA A 85 10.60 15.57 14.16
N ASN A 86 11.13 16.42 15.05
CA ASN A 86 12.57 16.58 15.24
C ASN A 86 13.23 15.31 15.78
N ALA A 87 12.57 14.59 16.68
CA ALA A 87 13.08 13.32 17.22
C ALA A 87 13.19 12.24 16.12
N PHE A 88 12.13 12.03 15.34
CA PHE A 88 12.15 11.04 14.26
C PHE A 88 13.15 11.42 13.16
N VAL A 89 13.24 12.70 12.81
CA VAL A 89 14.18 13.19 11.80
C VAL A 89 15.63 13.05 12.26
N SER A 90 15.93 13.48 13.49
CA SER A 90 17.30 13.46 14.03
C SER A 90 17.85 12.06 14.24
N LYS A 91 17.01 11.10 14.63
CA LYS A 91 17.40 9.70 14.83
C LYS A 91 17.34 8.85 13.55
N GLY A 92 16.76 9.38 12.47
CA GLY A 92 16.53 8.62 11.24
C GLY A 92 15.44 7.55 11.39
N GLY A 93 14.45 7.83 12.26
CA GLY A 93 13.30 6.95 12.52
C GLY A 93 12.24 6.96 11.41
N VAL A 94 12.46 7.72 10.32
CA VAL A 94 11.52 7.87 9.20
C VAL A 94 12.21 7.59 7.86
N GLN A 95 11.62 6.68 7.08
CA GLN A 95 12.01 6.39 5.69
C GLN A 95 10.85 6.71 4.75
N CYS A 96 10.03 5.73 4.30
CA CYS A 96 8.90 6.01 3.42
C CYS A 96 7.89 6.95 4.08
N GLY A 97 7.75 6.91 5.40
CA GLY A 97 6.88 7.78 6.20
C GLY A 97 5.51 7.19 6.52
N PHE A 98 5.02 6.24 5.74
CA PHE A 98 3.61 5.86 5.74
C PHE A 98 3.09 5.37 7.10
N CYS A 99 3.88 4.56 7.83
CA CYS A 99 3.46 4.06 9.13
C CYS A 99 3.74 5.02 10.30
N ILE A 100 4.50 6.10 10.08
CA ILE A 100 5.02 6.94 11.15
C ILE A 100 3.93 7.73 11.87
N PRO A 101 2.90 8.31 11.21
CA PRO A 101 1.83 9.01 11.92
C PRO A 101 1.12 8.14 12.96
N GLY A 102 0.75 6.90 12.60
CA GLY A 102 0.15 5.95 13.54
C GLY A 102 1.10 5.58 14.69
N ILE A 103 2.40 5.42 14.40
CA ILE A 103 3.43 5.17 15.42
C ILE A 103 3.59 6.37 16.36
N VAL A 104 3.51 7.60 15.86
CA VAL A 104 3.55 8.83 16.66
C VAL A 104 2.34 8.87 17.60
N MET A 105 1.13 8.53 17.11
CA MET A 105 -0.05 8.48 17.97
C MET A 105 0.06 7.42 19.08
N GLN A 106 0.62 6.25 18.77
CA GLN A 106 0.91 5.22 19.77
C GLN A 106 1.96 5.68 20.78
N ALA A 107 3.02 6.34 20.32
CA ALA A 107 4.07 6.88 21.19
C ALA A 107 3.52 8.00 22.10
N ASN A 108 2.68 8.88 21.56
CA ASN A 108 2.00 9.92 22.32
C ASN A 108 1.17 9.33 23.47
N ASN A 109 0.36 8.32 23.16
CA ASN A 109 -0.45 7.62 24.16
C ASN A 109 0.40 6.90 25.21
N LEU A 110 1.53 6.28 24.82
CA LEU A 110 2.47 5.67 25.76
C LEU A 110 3.04 6.72 26.72
N ILE A 111 3.50 7.87 26.20
CA ILE A 111 4.14 8.93 26.99
C ILE A 111 3.15 9.59 27.95
N ASP A 112 1.88 9.77 27.55
CA ASP A 112 0.84 10.29 28.42
C ASP A 112 0.58 9.40 29.65
N ASN A 113 0.72 8.08 29.48
CA ASN A 113 0.48 7.10 30.54
C ASN A 113 1.75 6.69 31.30
N ASN A 114 2.91 6.86 30.69
CA ASN A 114 4.23 6.55 31.24
C ASN A 114 5.24 7.58 30.73
N PRO A 115 5.45 8.71 31.44
CA PRO A 115 6.29 9.82 30.98
C PRO A 115 7.77 9.46 30.76
N THR A 116 8.25 8.38 31.35
CA THR A 116 9.64 7.90 31.23
C THR A 116 9.65 6.42 30.83
N PRO A 117 9.15 6.06 29.63
CA PRO A 117 9.01 4.67 29.23
C PRO A 117 10.39 4.06 28.99
N SER A 118 10.58 2.82 29.44
CA SER A 118 11.77 2.05 29.09
C SER A 118 11.73 1.64 27.61
N ARG A 119 12.87 1.25 27.05
CA ARG A 119 12.91 0.70 25.69
C ARG A 119 12.01 -0.53 25.53
N ASP A 120 11.93 -1.38 26.56
CA ASP A 120 11.04 -2.54 26.57
C ASP A 120 9.57 -2.12 26.52
N ASP A 121 9.20 -1.02 27.18
CA ASP A 121 7.83 -0.47 27.11
C ASP A 121 7.51 0.05 25.71
N ILE A 122 8.46 0.76 25.09
CA ILE A 122 8.33 1.26 23.72
C ILE A 122 8.19 0.08 22.74
N GLU A 123 9.06 -0.92 22.82
CA GLU A 123 9.00 -2.10 21.94
C GLU A 123 7.68 -2.86 22.09
N LYS A 124 7.19 -3.04 23.32
CA LYS A 124 5.87 -3.64 23.56
C LYS A 124 4.75 -2.79 22.97
N ALA A 125 4.79 -1.47 23.15
CA ALA A 125 3.78 -0.57 22.60
C ALA A 125 3.74 -0.57 21.07
N LEU A 126 4.86 -0.87 20.41
CA LEU A 126 4.94 -0.96 18.95
C LEU A 126 4.57 -2.34 18.38
N THR A 127 4.28 -3.34 19.20
CA THR A 127 3.84 -4.68 18.73
C THR A 127 2.73 -4.65 17.67
N PRO A 128 1.68 -3.80 17.76
CA PRO A 128 0.64 -3.72 16.74
C PRO A 128 0.99 -2.84 15.53
N HIS A 129 2.22 -2.32 15.44
CA HIS A 129 2.67 -1.43 14.36
C HIS A 129 3.69 -2.10 13.46
N LEU A 130 3.39 -2.14 12.16
CA LEU A 130 4.31 -2.64 11.15
C LEU A 130 5.12 -1.49 10.52
N CYS A 131 6.41 -1.73 10.36
CA CYS A 131 7.29 -0.88 9.55
C CYS A 131 8.17 -1.73 8.65
N ARG A 132 7.99 -1.58 7.33
CA ARG A 132 8.76 -2.38 6.35
C ARG A 132 10.14 -1.82 6.04
N CYS A 133 10.41 -0.56 6.39
CA CYS A 133 11.60 0.15 5.92
C CYS A 133 12.74 0.22 6.96
N THR A 134 12.43 0.48 8.23
CA THR A 134 13.45 0.95 9.20
C THR A 134 14.07 -0.14 10.06
N GLY A 135 13.41 -1.30 10.19
CA GLY A 135 13.82 -2.33 11.14
C GLY A 135 13.69 -1.91 12.62
N TYR A 136 12.81 -0.94 12.92
CA TYR A 136 12.39 -0.47 14.26
C TYR A 136 13.44 0.21 15.14
N LYS A 137 14.71 -0.17 15.11
CA LYS A 137 15.73 0.36 16.04
C LYS A 137 15.74 1.90 16.10
N LYS A 138 15.64 2.56 14.94
CA LYS A 138 15.62 4.03 14.85
C LYS A 138 14.29 4.68 15.23
N ILE A 139 13.19 3.93 15.16
CA ILE A 139 11.90 4.37 15.67
C ILE A 139 11.93 4.37 17.20
N VAL A 140 12.46 3.32 17.81
CA VAL A 140 12.62 3.25 19.28
C VAL A 140 13.54 4.38 19.78
N ASP A 141 14.69 4.60 19.12
CA ASP A 141 15.61 5.71 19.45
C ASP A 141 14.91 7.09 19.36
N ALA A 142 13.97 7.26 18.43
CA ALA A 142 13.20 8.49 18.24
C ALA A 142 12.13 8.69 19.33
N ILE A 143 11.41 7.62 19.70
CA ILE A 143 10.40 7.68 20.75
C ILE A 143 11.05 7.95 22.11
N GLU A 144 12.19 7.32 22.40
CA GLU A 144 12.98 7.59 23.61
C GLU A 144 13.40 9.06 23.70
N CYS A 145 13.89 9.62 22.59
CA CYS A 145 14.26 11.04 22.48
C CYS A 145 13.06 11.98 22.66
N ALA A 146 11.90 11.63 22.08
CA ALA A 146 10.68 12.42 22.23
C ALA A 146 10.14 12.36 23.66
N ALA A 147 10.17 11.19 24.29
CA ALA A 147 9.73 11.00 25.67
C ALA A 147 10.58 11.81 26.65
N GLU A 148 11.91 11.78 26.51
CA GLU A 148 12.83 12.58 27.33
C GLU A 148 12.54 14.08 27.19
N ALA A 149 12.39 14.58 25.96
CA ALA A 149 12.10 15.98 25.71
C ALA A 149 10.72 16.39 26.26
N ILE A 150 9.68 15.57 26.04
CA ILE A 150 8.33 15.84 26.56
C ILE A 150 8.33 15.84 28.10
N HIS A 151 9.02 14.91 28.74
CA HIS A 151 9.13 14.82 30.19
C HIS A 151 9.82 16.05 30.81
N ASN A 152 10.86 16.55 30.15
CA ASN A 152 11.64 17.70 30.63
C ASN A 152 11.08 19.06 30.17
N GLU A 153 10.00 19.09 29.38
CA GLU A 153 9.47 20.28 28.73
C GLU A 153 10.50 20.99 27.83
N GLU A 154 11.31 20.19 27.11
CA GLU A 154 12.41 20.65 26.26
C GLU A 154 12.11 20.51 24.76
N THR A 155 12.84 21.27 23.95
CA THR A 155 12.81 21.13 22.49
C THR A 155 13.85 20.12 22.01
N VAL A 156 13.56 19.40 20.92
CA VAL A 156 14.55 18.54 20.25
C VAL A 156 15.22 19.36 19.14
N PRO A 157 16.54 19.63 19.20
CA PRO A 157 17.20 20.42 18.18
C PRO A 157 17.37 19.63 16.87
N MET A 158 17.22 20.34 15.75
CA MET A 158 17.44 19.76 14.43
C MET A 158 18.95 19.52 14.16
N PRO A 159 19.32 18.44 13.44
CA PRO A 159 20.70 18.19 13.08
C PRO A 159 21.27 19.31 12.20
N ALA A 160 22.54 19.66 12.39
CA ALA A 160 23.25 20.53 11.46
C ALA A 160 23.28 19.91 10.06
N VAL A 161 23.20 20.76 9.03
CA VAL A 161 23.14 20.35 7.61
C VAL A 161 24.42 20.76 6.89
N PRO A 162 25.55 20.05 7.06
CA PRO A 162 26.82 20.45 6.45
C PRO A 162 26.86 20.33 4.92
N GLY A 163 25.90 19.63 4.29
CA GLY A 163 25.82 19.50 2.83
C GLY A 163 26.91 18.64 2.20
N THR A 164 27.59 17.79 2.99
CA THR A 164 28.71 16.96 2.53
C THR A 164 28.32 15.48 2.39
N VAL A 165 28.84 14.82 1.35
CA VAL A 165 28.59 13.39 1.09
C VAL A 165 29.09 12.53 2.25
N GLY A 166 28.28 11.55 2.67
CA GLY A 166 28.62 10.60 3.74
C GLY A 166 28.32 11.09 5.16
N THR A 167 27.83 12.32 5.33
CA THR A 167 27.37 12.83 6.63
C THR A 167 25.88 12.55 6.86
N ARG A 168 25.46 12.50 8.14
CA ARG A 168 24.05 12.40 8.49
C ARG A 168 23.35 13.72 8.18
N GLN A 169 22.24 13.64 7.47
CA GLN A 169 21.45 14.79 7.05
C GLN A 169 19.96 14.50 7.34
N PRO A 170 19.17 15.51 7.73
CA PRO A 170 17.72 15.41 7.71
C PRO A 170 17.23 14.98 6.32
N LYS A 171 16.37 13.97 6.27
CA LYS A 171 15.73 13.58 5.01
C LYS A 171 14.80 14.71 4.54
N TYR A 172 14.82 15.00 3.23
CA TYR A 172 13.93 15.97 2.61
C TYR A 172 12.46 15.69 2.96
N LYS A 173 11.72 16.73 3.38
CA LYS A 173 10.31 16.67 3.82
C LYS A 173 9.99 15.66 4.92
N ALA A 174 10.99 15.25 5.71
CA ALA A 174 10.78 14.23 6.73
C ALA A 174 9.82 14.66 7.86
N HIS A 175 9.67 15.95 8.14
CA HIS A 175 8.65 16.44 9.08
C HIS A 175 7.24 16.11 8.59
N ASP A 176 6.96 16.37 7.31
CA ASP A 176 5.66 16.11 6.70
C ASP A 176 5.35 14.61 6.71
N LEU A 177 6.37 13.77 6.52
CA LEU A 177 6.24 12.32 6.64
C LEU A 177 5.89 11.88 8.07
N VAL A 178 6.54 12.47 9.08
CA VAL A 178 6.29 12.12 10.50
C VAL A 178 4.91 12.55 10.95
N LEU A 179 4.48 13.75 10.52
CA LEU A 179 3.22 14.36 10.94
C LEU A 179 2.04 14.02 10.03
N GLY A 180 2.23 13.14 9.05
CA GLY A 180 1.17 12.69 8.14
C GLY A 180 0.70 13.75 7.13
N ARG A 181 1.45 14.84 6.96
CA ARG A 181 1.16 15.95 6.03
C ARG A 181 1.61 15.66 4.60
N HIS A 182 2.43 14.63 4.41
CA HIS A 182 2.79 14.18 3.07
C HIS A 182 1.60 13.45 2.45
N GLU A 183 1.18 13.94 1.28
CA GLU A 183 0.15 13.30 0.46
C GLU A 183 0.77 12.14 -0.31
N TYR A 184 0.30 10.94 0.02
CA TYR A 184 0.50 9.74 -0.77
C TYR A 184 -0.54 9.68 -1.90
N VAL A 185 -0.37 8.81 -2.89
CA VAL A 185 -1.30 8.78 -4.04
C VAL A 185 -2.73 8.47 -3.57
N ASP A 186 -2.87 7.58 -2.59
CA ASP A 186 -4.16 7.25 -1.95
C ASP A 186 -4.78 8.40 -1.15
N ASP A 187 -3.98 9.40 -0.73
CA ASP A 187 -4.50 10.57 -0.01
C ASP A 187 -5.06 11.64 -0.96
N MET A 188 -4.64 11.64 -2.22
CA MET A 188 -4.96 12.69 -3.17
C MET A 188 -6.45 12.64 -3.55
N LYS A 189 -7.10 13.81 -3.50
CA LYS A 189 -8.46 14.01 -4.02
C LYS A 189 -8.43 15.11 -5.07
N LEU A 190 -8.98 14.83 -6.26
CA LEU A 190 -9.03 15.78 -7.37
C LEU A 190 -10.49 16.14 -7.68
N ASP A 191 -10.70 17.36 -8.19
CA ASP A 191 -12.03 17.81 -8.58
C ASP A 191 -12.62 16.92 -9.69
N GLY A 192 -13.84 16.43 -9.47
CA GLY A 192 -14.53 15.53 -10.40
C GLY A 192 -13.95 14.11 -10.45
N MET A 193 -13.10 13.72 -9.49
CA MET A 193 -12.54 12.37 -9.40
C MET A 193 -13.65 11.31 -9.33
N VAL A 194 -13.49 10.28 -10.16
CA VAL A 194 -14.29 9.05 -10.15
C VAL A 194 -13.39 7.87 -9.79
N TYR A 195 -13.99 6.77 -9.35
CA TYR A 195 -13.27 5.67 -8.73
C TYR A 195 -13.34 4.40 -9.56
N GLY A 196 -12.20 3.76 -9.76
CA GLY A 196 -12.06 2.49 -10.47
C GLY A 196 -11.94 1.30 -9.53
N ALA A 197 -12.63 0.20 -9.83
CA ALA A 197 -12.42 -1.09 -9.18
C ALA A 197 -12.30 -2.20 -10.22
N LEU A 198 -11.37 -3.12 -10.01
CA LEU A 198 -11.07 -4.19 -10.96
C LEU A 198 -11.83 -5.48 -10.59
N ARG A 199 -12.40 -6.14 -11.59
CA ARG A 199 -12.87 -7.53 -11.49
C ARG A 199 -11.73 -8.45 -11.94
N PHE A 200 -11.09 -9.09 -10.97
CA PHE A 200 -10.05 -10.08 -11.24
C PHE A 200 -10.64 -11.46 -11.54
N SER A 201 -9.84 -12.32 -12.16
CA SER A 201 -10.15 -13.73 -12.41
C SER A 201 -10.35 -14.51 -11.11
N ASP A 202 -11.39 -15.34 -11.06
CA ASP A 202 -11.63 -16.28 -9.95
C ASP A 202 -10.70 -17.49 -10.01
N HIS A 203 -10.10 -17.74 -11.18
CA HIS A 203 -9.31 -18.93 -11.45
C HIS A 203 -7.93 -18.57 -11.99
N PRO A 204 -6.86 -19.20 -11.47
CA PRO A 204 -5.51 -19.01 -12.00
C PRO A 204 -5.40 -19.45 -13.45
N ARG A 205 -6.25 -20.38 -13.91
CA ARG A 205 -6.30 -20.79 -15.31
C ARG A 205 -7.69 -21.24 -15.72
N ALA A 206 -8.30 -20.51 -16.64
CA ALA A 206 -9.61 -20.82 -17.18
C ALA A 206 -9.79 -20.15 -18.55
N ILE A 207 -10.58 -20.75 -19.44
CA ILE A 207 -11.05 -20.06 -20.64
C ILE A 207 -12.28 -19.23 -20.24
N VAL A 208 -12.22 -17.93 -20.44
CA VAL A 208 -13.34 -17.02 -20.20
C VAL A 208 -14.36 -17.22 -21.31
N LYS A 209 -15.54 -17.78 -21.00
CA LYS A 209 -16.58 -18.04 -22.00
C LYS A 209 -17.45 -16.83 -22.25
N SER A 210 -17.84 -16.12 -21.18
CA SER A 210 -18.58 -14.87 -21.26
C SER A 210 -18.38 -14.01 -20.01
N ILE A 211 -18.54 -12.69 -20.15
CA ILE A 211 -18.50 -11.70 -19.07
C ILE A 211 -19.79 -10.88 -19.13
N ASN A 212 -20.72 -11.13 -18.21
CA ASN A 212 -21.97 -10.39 -18.11
C ASN A 212 -21.87 -9.25 -17.09
N THR A 213 -21.95 -8.02 -17.60
CA THR A 213 -21.83 -6.78 -16.82
C THR A 213 -23.18 -6.12 -16.54
N SER A 214 -24.30 -6.70 -16.98
CA SER A 214 -25.62 -6.03 -17.00
C SER A 214 -26.07 -5.57 -15.61
N ALA A 215 -25.89 -6.41 -14.58
CA ALA A 215 -26.28 -6.08 -13.22
C ALA A 215 -25.39 -4.98 -12.61
N ALA A 216 -24.08 -5.07 -12.84
CA ALA A 216 -23.12 -4.05 -12.43
C ALA A 216 -23.41 -2.70 -13.10
N GLN A 217 -23.72 -2.71 -14.41
CA GLN A 217 -24.03 -1.50 -15.17
C GLN A 217 -25.33 -0.82 -14.72
N ALA A 218 -26.29 -1.61 -14.22
CA ALA A 218 -27.55 -1.10 -13.66
C ALA A 218 -27.41 -0.61 -12.20
N HIS A 219 -26.27 -0.81 -11.55
CA HIS A 219 -26.07 -0.41 -10.16
C HIS A 219 -26.01 1.12 -10.03
N PRO A 220 -26.79 1.75 -9.13
CA PRO A 220 -26.77 3.20 -8.95
C PRO A 220 -25.36 3.73 -8.66
N GLY A 221 -25.00 4.84 -9.31
CA GLY A 221 -23.68 5.49 -9.18
C GLY A 221 -22.57 4.87 -10.03
N VAL A 222 -22.83 3.78 -10.77
CA VAL A 222 -21.90 3.28 -11.79
C VAL A 222 -21.98 4.16 -13.03
N ILE A 223 -20.81 4.60 -13.50
CA ILE A 223 -20.66 5.51 -14.63
C ILE A 223 -20.34 4.72 -15.90
N ARG A 224 -19.41 3.78 -15.83
CA ARG A 224 -18.98 2.95 -16.97
C ARG A 224 -18.36 1.64 -16.50
N ILE A 225 -18.43 0.62 -17.35
CA ILE A 225 -17.64 -0.59 -17.23
C ILE A 225 -16.74 -0.68 -18.46
N ILE A 226 -15.45 -0.93 -18.24
CA ILE A 226 -14.41 -1.03 -19.27
C ILE A 226 -14.00 -2.50 -19.36
N GLN A 227 -14.05 -3.06 -20.56
CA GLN A 227 -13.61 -4.42 -20.86
C GLN A 227 -12.44 -4.40 -21.85
N ALA A 228 -11.87 -5.57 -22.14
CA ALA A 228 -10.74 -5.70 -23.08
C ALA A 228 -10.98 -5.04 -24.45
N ALA A 229 -12.23 -5.03 -24.94
CA ALA A 229 -12.59 -4.42 -26.22
C ALA A 229 -12.60 -2.88 -26.20
N ASP A 230 -12.63 -2.25 -25.02
CA ASP A 230 -12.57 -0.80 -24.86
C ASP A 230 -11.15 -0.23 -24.90
N VAL A 231 -10.11 -1.08 -24.86
CA VAL A 231 -8.71 -0.65 -24.94
C VAL A 231 -8.40 -0.19 -26.37
N PRO A 232 -8.11 1.11 -26.61
CA PRO A 232 -7.95 1.64 -27.97
C PRO A 232 -6.62 1.28 -28.63
N GLY A 233 -5.57 1.06 -27.84
CA GLY A 233 -4.23 0.74 -28.31
C GLY A 233 -3.87 -0.75 -28.23
N ASP A 234 -2.59 -1.03 -28.03
CA ASP A 234 -2.07 -2.39 -27.84
C ASP A 234 -2.36 -2.87 -26.41
N ARG A 235 -3.29 -3.82 -26.30
CA ARG A 235 -3.68 -4.44 -25.03
C ARG A 235 -2.56 -5.25 -24.36
N HIS A 236 -1.49 -5.61 -25.07
CA HIS A 236 -0.39 -6.38 -24.50
C HIS A 236 0.76 -5.48 -24.05
N ILE A 237 1.07 -5.59 -22.76
CA ILE A 237 2.12 -4.85 -22.08
C ILE A 237 3.15 -5.81 -21.46
N GLY A 238 4.16 -5.26 -20.81
CA GLY A 238 5.17 -5.99 -20.05
C GLY A 238 6.56 -5.36 -20.18
N LEU A 239 7.40 -5.55 -19.17
CA LEU A 239 8.70 -4.88 -19.12
C LEU A 239 9.79 -5.59 -19.96
N ILE A 240 9.77 -6.93 -19.97
CA ILE A 240 10.78 -7.76 -20.66
C ILE A 240 10.22 -8.29 -21.98
N ARG A 241 8.98 -8.80 -21.97
CA ARG A 241 8.21 -9.21 -23.14
C ARG A 241 6.84 -8.55 -23.08
N GLN A 242 6.28 -8.26 -24.24
CA GLN A 242 4.91 -7.73 -24.37
C GLN A 242 3.92 -8.90 -24.42
N ASP A 243 3.84 -9.68 -23.34
CA ASP A 243 3.05 -10.92 -23.27
C ASP A 243 2.02 -10.94 -22.15
N TRP A 244 1.85 -9.79 -21.48
CA TRP A 244 0.87 -9.60 -20.42
C TRP A 244 -0.30 -8.77 -20.95
N PRO A 245 -1.48 -9.36 -21.18
CA PRO A 245 -2.64 -8.57 -21.54
C PRO A 245 -3.11 -7.75 -20.35
N LEU A 246 -3.38 -6.47 -20.57
CA LEU A 246 -3.95 -5.59 -19.54
C LEU A 246 -5.28 -6.14 -19.01
N MET A 247 -6.11 -6.69 -19.90
CA MET A 247 -7.39 -7.33 -19.58
C MET A 247 -7.57 -8.58 -20.42
N ILE A 248 -8.18 -9.63 -19.86
CA ILE A 248 -8.53 -10.88 -20.55
C ILE A 248 -9.91 -10.73 -21.20
N ALA A 249 -10.01 -11.06 -22.49
CA ALA A 249 -11.25 -11.02 -23.26
C ALA A 249 -12.01 -12.36 -23.21
N GLU A 250 -13.28 -12.33 -23.61
CA GLU A 250 -14.02 -13.56 -23.89
C GLU A 250 -13.32 -14.39 -24.98
N GLY A 251 -13.26 -15.70 -24.78
CA GLY A 251 -12.52 -16.66 -25.60
C GLY A 251 -11.05 -16.83 -25.20
N GLU A 252 -10.50 -15.95 -24.37
CA GLU A 252 -9.09 -16.03 -23.93
C GLU A 252 -8.92 -16.82 -22.63
N THR A 253 -7.68 -17.17 -22.32
CA THR A 253 -7.33 -17.96 -21.14
C THR A 253 -6.63 -17.10 -20.09
N THR A 254 -7.09 -17.19 -18.85
CA THR A 254 -6.43 -16.60 -17.68
C THR A 254 -5.15 -17.38 -17.34
N ARG A 255 -4.16 -16.69 -16.76
CA ARG A 255 -2.81 -17.16 -16.45
C ARG A 255 -2.50 -17.11 -14.95
N TYR A 256 -3.18 -16.23 -14.21
CA TYR A 256 -3.13 -16.18 -12.75
C TYR A 256 -4.34 -15.42 -12.19
N VAL A 257 -4.53 -15.45 -10.87
CA VAL A 257 -5.71 -14.85 -10.21
C VAL A 257 -5.77 -13.32 -10.27
N GLY A 258 -4.68 -12.64 -10.62
CA GLY A 258 -4.68 -11.18 -10.77
C GLY A 258 -4.95 -10.71 -12.20
N ASP A 259 -5.24 -11.61 -13.14
CA ASP A 259 -5.70 -11.20 -14.47
C ASP A 259 -7.00 -10.40 -14.35
N VAL A 260 -7.05 -9.26 -15.03
CA VAL A 260 -8.20 -8.34 -15.00
C VAL A 260 -9.19 -8.72 -16.10
N LEU A 261 -10.48 -8.77 -15.76
CA LEU A 261 -11.56 -9.10 -16.69
C LEU A 261 -12.39 -7.86 -17.07
N ALA A 262 -12.54 -6.94 -16.13
CA ALA A 262 -13.23 -5.67 -16.34
C ALA A 262 -12.78 -4.65 -15.28
N CYS A 263 -12.99 -3.37 -15.58
CA CYS A 263 -12.87 -2.27 -14.62
C CYS A 263 -14.22 -1.54 -14.51
N VAL A 264 -14.74 -1.40 -13.30
CA VAL A 264 -15.92 -0.59 -13.01
C VAL A 264 -15.47 0.81 -12.62
N VAL A 265 -16.07 1.82 -13.23
CA VAL A 265 -15.88 3.24 -12.90
C VAL A 265 -17.18 3.77 -12.26
N ALA A 266 -17.08 4.38 -11.08
CA ALA A 266 -18.23 4.85 -10.31
C ALA A 266 -17.98 6.16 -9.56
N GLU A 267 -19.03 6.75 -9.01
CA GLU A 267 -19.01 7.99 -8.22
C GLU A 267 -18.28 7.86 -6.87
N SER A 268 -18.11 6.64 -6.36
CA SER A 268 -17.33 6.36 -5.14
C SER A 268 -16.65 5.01 -5.21
N GLU A 269 -15.57 4.83 -4.46
CA GLU A 269 -14.85 3.56 -4.37
C GLU A 269 -15.76 2.42 -3.88
N LYS A 270 -16.62 2.70 -2.89
CA LYS A 270 -17.58 1.73 -2.36
C LYS A 270 -18.51 1.21 -3.46
N ILE A 271 -19.09 2.11 -4.25
CA ILE A 271 -19.98 1.73 -5.36
C ILE A 271 -19.22 0.93 -6.42
N ALA A 272 -17.99 1.35 -6.77
CA ALA A 272 -17.18 0.63 -7.75
C ALA A 272 -16.92 -0.81 -7.30
N ARG A 273 -16.52 -1.02 -6.04
CA ARG A 273 -16.28 -2.35 -5.47
C ARG A 273 -17.56 -3.17 -5.37
N GLU A 274 -18.68 -2.60 -4.90
CA GLU A 274 -19.98 -3.30 -4.85
C GLU A 274 -20.40 -3.78 -6.24
N ALA A 275 -20.29 -2.93 -7.25
CA ALA A 275 -20.64 -3.27 -8.62
C ALA A 275 -19.70 -4.31 -9.26
N THR A 276 -18.40 -4.36 -8.93
CA THR A 276 -17.53 -5.44 -9.42
C THR A 276 -18.01 -6.83 -8.99
N ALA A 277 -18.61 -6.96 -7.80
CA ALA A 277 -19.15 -8.22 -7.31
C ALA A 277 -20.41 -8.70 -8.06
N LEU A 278 -21.03 -7.82 -8.85
CA LEU A 278 -22.21 -8.11 -9.68
C LEU A 278 -21.84 -8.54 -11.10
N ILE A 279 -20.55 -8.54 -11.46
CA ILE A 279 -20.09 -9.02 -12.77
C ILE A 279 -20.01 -10.56 -12.72
N GLU A 280 -20.86 -11.20 -13.51
CA GLU A 280 -20.90 -12.65 -13.66
C GLU A 280 -19.98 -13.09 -14.79
N VAL A 281 -19.15 -14.10 -14.54
CA VAL A 281 -18.20 -14.61 -15.52
C VAL A 281 -18.39 -16.11 -15.65
N ASP A 282 -18.61 -16.58 -16.87
CA ASP A 282 -18.66 -17.99 -17.19
C ASP A 282 -17.27 -18.48 -17.59
N TYR A 283 -16.83 -19.59 -17.00
CA TYR A 283 -15.50 -20.14 -17.19
C TYR A 283 -15.56 -21.61 -17.56
N GLU A 284 -14.67 -22.01 -18.48
CA GLU A 284 -14.18 -23.38 -18.51
C GLU A 284 -12.89 -23.44 -17.68
N VAL A 285 -13.01 -23.91 -16.44
CA VAL A 285 -11.89 -24.00 -15.49
C VAL A 285 -10.92 -25.08 -15.93
N LEU A 286 -9.63 -24.74 -15.97
CA LEU A 286 -8.58 -25.66 -16.38
C LEU A 286 -7.62 -25.94 -15.20
N PRO A 287 -6.91 -27.08 -15.20
CA PRO A 287 -5.85 -27.32 -14.23
C PRO A 287 -4.77 -26.23 -14.33
N PRO A 288 -4.43 -25.56 -13.22
CA PRO A 288 -3.38 -24.54 -13.23
C PRO A 288 -1.98 -25.16 -13.23
N VAL A 289 -1.01 -24.40 -13.75
CA VAL A 289 0.41 -24.74 -13.67
C VAL A 289 1.02 -23.94 -12.51
N THR A 290 1.18 -24.58 -11.36
CA THR A 290 1.63 -23.93 -10.11
C THR A 290 3.04 -24.32 -9.69
N ASP A 291 3.73 -25.15 -10.48
CA ASP A 291 5.07 -25.64 -10.18
C ASP A 291 5.98 -25.44 -11.39
N MET A 292 7.16 -24.84 -11.16
CA MET A 292 8.09 -24.50 -12.23
C MET A 292 8.71 -25.73 -12.91
N HIS A 293 8.89 -26.84 -12.20
CA HIS A 293 9.45 -28.07 -12.78
C HIS A 293 8.40 -28.79 -13.63
N ALA A 294 7.14 -28.80 -13.19
CA ALA A 294 6.00 -29.26 -13.98
C ALA A 294 5.78 -28.38 -15.22
N ALA A 295 5.95 -27.06 -15.10
CA ALA A 295 5.86 -26.12 -16.23
C ALA A 295 6.88 -26.42 -17.33
N MET A 296 8.04 -27.01 -16.99
CA MET A 296 9.10 -27.35 -17.93
C MET A 296 8.91 -28.69 -18.64
N GLN A 297 7.93 -29.51 -18.25
CA GLN A 297 7.69 -30.80 -18.91
C GLN A 297 7.08 -30.60 -20.30
N ALA A 298 7.38 -31.52 -21.22
CA ALA A 298 6.97 -31.39 -22.63
C ALA A 298 5.45 -31.49 -22.84
N ASP A 299 4.73 -32.12 -21.92
CA ASP A 299 3.27 -32.28 -21.89
C ASP A 299 2.56 -31.19 -21.08
N SER A 300 3.32 -30.28 -20.46
CA SER A 300 2.77 -29.16 -19.69
C SER A 300 2.00 -28.20 -20.62
N PRO A 301 0.82 -27.72 -20.23
CA PRO A 301 0.12 -26.74 -21.03
C PRO A 301 0.94 -25.45 -21.12
N SER A 302 0.96 -24.84 -22.30
CA SER A 302 1.63 -23.57 -22.51
C SER A 302 0.84 -22.44 -21.86
N VAL A 303 1.45 -21.70 -20.93
CA VAL A 303 0.82 -20.54 -20.27
C VAL A 303 0.88 -19.30 -21.17
N HIS A 304 1.94 -19.18 -21.98
CA HIS A 304 2.12 -18.14 -22.99
C HIS A 304 2.40 -18.75 -24.36
N GLU A 305 2.20 -18.00 -25.45
CA GLU A 305 2.32 -18.47 -26.85
C GLU A 305 3.74 -18.95 -27.23
N GLY A 306 4.77 -18.58 -26.44
CA GLY A 306 6.17 -18.98 -26.66
C GLY A 306 6.68 -20.15 -25.82
N GLY A 307 5.82 -20.82 -25.05
CA GLY A 307 6.21 -21.86 -24.09
C GLY A 307 6.52 -21.30 -22.69
N ASN A 308 6.72 -22.22 -21.74
CA ASN A 308 6.87 -21.88 -20.32
C ASN A 308 8.31 -21.47 -19.93
N VAL A 309 9.30 -21.65 -20.82
CA VAL A 309 10.69 -21.26 -20.57
C VAL A 309 10.98 -19.92 -21.25
N LEU A 310 10.95 -18.83 -20.47
CA LEU A 310 11.14 -17.47 -20.97
C LEU A 310 12.57 -17.20 -21.47
N SER A 311 13.58 -17.66 -20.72
CA SER A 311 15.00 -17.39 -21.01
C SER A 311 15.91 -18.46 -20.39
N LYS A 312 17.12 -18.63 -20.95
CA LYS A 312 18.17 -19.52 -20.45
C LYS A 312 19.48 -18.75 -20.31
N THR A 313 19.95 -18.58 -19.08
CA THR A 313 21.24 -17.97 -18.77
C THR A 313 22.29 -19.05 -18.53
N ILE A 314 23.47 -18.92 -19.16
CA ILE A 314 24.59 -19.86 -19.01
C ILE A 314 25.80 -19.08 -18.49
N ALA A 315 26.24 -19.39 -17.28
CA ALA A 315 27.49 -18.86 -16.71
C ALA A 315 28.62 -19.89 -16.91
N ARG A 316 29.75 -19.47 -17.47
CA ARG A 316 30.95 -20.31 -17.64
C ARG A 316 32.17 -19.56 -17.12
N ARG A 317 32.93 -20.20 -16.23
CA ARG A 317 34.20 -19.66 -15.72
C ARG A 317 35.13 -20.80 -15.34
N GLY A 318 36.30 -20.84 -15.97
CA GLY A 318 37.29 -21.91 -15.76
C GLY A 318 36.84 -23.28 -16.27
N ASP A 319 37.61 -24.30 -15.90
CA ASP A 319 37.32 -25.71 -16.18
C ASP A 319 36.74 -26.38 -14.92
N LEU A 320 35.42 -26.59 -14.92
CA LEU A 320 34.73 -27.20 -13.79
C LEU A 320 35.06 -28.69 -13.64
N ASP A 321 35.38 -29.39 -14.73
CA ASP A 321 35.69 -30.82 -14.67
C ASP A 321 37.07 -31.04 -14.06
N GLU A 322 38.05 -30.21 -14.43
CA GLU A 322 39.36 -30.22 -13.78
C GLU A 322 39.28 -29.79 -12.31
N ALA A 323 38.57 -28.69 -12.02
CA ALA A 323 38.41 -28.23 -10.64
C ALA A 323 37.76 -29.30 -9.74
N ARG A 324 36.79 -30.06 -10.25
CA ARG A 324 36.17 -31.19 -9.52
C ARG A 324 37.15 -32.33 -9.26
N LYS A 325 38.03 -32.64 -10.22
CA LYS A 325 39.04 -33.70 -10.07
C LYS A 325 40.13 -33.34 -9.07
N THR A 326 40.57 -32.09 -9.05
CA THR A 326 41.72 -31.64 -8.24
C THR A 326 41.35 -31.08 -6.87
N SER A 327 40.05 -30.84 -6.60
CA SER A 327 39.61 -30.31 -5.31
C SER A 327 39.74 -31.33 -4.18
N ALA A 328 40.31 -30.91 -3.05
CA ALA A 328 40.43 -31.76 -1.86
C ALA A 328 39.07 -32.11 -1.22
N TYR A 329 38.06 -31.24 -1.39
CA TYR A 329 36.71 -31.42 -0.86
C TYR A 329 35.67 -30.94 -1.86
N THR A 330 34.50 -31.58 -1.86
CA THR A 330 33.34 -31.16 -2.66
C THR A 330 32.08 -31.18 -1.80
N ALA A 331 31.18 -30.24 -2.07
CA ALA A 331 29.87 -30.17 -1.44
C ALA A 331 28.81 -29.87 -2.51
N THR A 332 27.63 -30.46 -2.37
CA THR A 332 26.48 -30.26 -3.28
C THR A 332 25.22 -30.17 -2.44
N GLY A 333 24.29 -29.30 -2.84
CA GLY A 333 23.01 -29.14 -2.18
C GLY A 333 21.96 -28.58 -3.14
N VAL A 334 20.70 -28.85 -2.83
CA VAL A 334 19.54 -28.21 -3.46
C VAL A 334 19.01 -27.18 -2.48
N PHE A 335 18.83 -25.95 -2.95
CA PHE A 335 18.37 -24.82 -2.15
C PHE A 335 17.08 -24.29 -2.76
N GLN A 336 16.07 -24.06 -1.91
CA GLN A 336 14.81 -23.46 -2.30
C GLN A 336 14.55 -22.25 -1.41
N THR A 337 14.18 -21.14 -2.04
CA THR A 337 13.70 -19.94 -1.35
C THR A 337 12.18 -19.86 -1.50
N GLN A 338 11.51 -19.34 -0.47
CA GLN A 338 10.08 -19.06 -0.52
C GLN A 338 9.75 -17.95 -1.52
N MET A 339 8.48 -17.86 -1.91
CA MET A 339 7.95 -16.63 -2.52
C MET A 339 7.87 -15.55 -1.45
N ILE A 340 8.39 -14.36 -1.75
CA ILE A 340 8.44 -13.23 -0.82
C ILE A 340 7.51 -12.14 -1.35
N GLU A 341 6.59 -11.70 -0.50
CA GLU A 341 5.81 -10.50 -0.74
C GLU A 341 6.59 -9.25 -0.28
N HIS A 342 6.52 -8.17 -1.07
CA HIS A 342 7.13 -6.88 -0.76
C HIS A 342 6.62 -6.36 0.58
N GLY A 343 5.31 -6.47 0.82
CA GLY A 343 4.67 -6.08 2.07
C GLY A 343 4.83 -4.58 2.35
N PHE A 344 4.65 -3.75 1.32
CA PHE A 344 4.57 -2.30 1.46
C PHE A 344 3.36 -1.90 2.31
N MET A 345 3.44 -0.75 2.98
CA MET A 345 2.37 -0.30 3.87
C MET A 345 1.29 0.51 3.16
N GLU A 346 1.65 1.26 2.12
CA GLU A 346 0.69 1.95 1.25
C GLU A 346 0.25 0.97 0.16
N PRO A 347 -1.03 0.57 0.07
CA PRO A 347 -1.54 -0.25 -1.02
C PRO A 347 -1.29 0.40 -2.38
N GLU A 348 -1.33 -0.39 -3.45
CA GLU A 348 -1.18 0.16 -4.80
C GLU A 348 -2.34 1.11 -5.13
N ALA A 349 -1.99 2.34 -5.53
CA ALA A 349 -2.89 3.39 -5.91
C ALA A 349 -2.38 4.12 -7.16
N CYS A 350 -3.31 4.55 -8.01
CA CYS A 350 -3.01 5.29 -9.23
C CYS A 350 -4.14 6.27 -9.53
N ILE A 351 -3.79 7.47 -9.95
CA ILE A 351 -4.73 8.51 -10.40
C ILE A 351 -4.29 8.98 -11.79
N ALA A 352 -5.22 8.97 -12.74
CA ALA A 352 -5.02 9.56 -14.06
C ALA A 352 -5.87 10.84 -14.18
N LEU A 353 -5.20 11.98 -14.31
CA LEU A 353 -5.80 13.29 -14.50
C LEU A 353 -5.71 13.68 -15.99
N PRO A 354 -6.84 13.81 -16.71
CA PRO A 354 -6.82 14.32 -18.08
C PRO A 354 -6.34 15.77 -18.12
N GLU A 355 -5.46 16.08 -19.07
CA GLU A 355 -4.93 17.42 -19.35
C GLU A 355 -5.02 17.74 -20.85
N ASP A 356 -4.71 18.98 -21.23
CA ASP A 356 -4.67 19.41 -22.63
C ASP A 356 -3.63 18.59 -23.42
N GLY A 357 -4.12 17.63 -24.20
CA GLY A 357 -3.30 16.79 -25.08
C GLY A 357 -2.69 15.54 -24.42
N GLY A 358 -3.15 15.15 -23.22
CA GLY A 358 -2.68 13.92 -22.58
C GLY A 358 -3.27 13.65 -21.20
N TYR A 359 -2.52 12.91 -20.39
CA TYR A 359 -2.87 12.58 -19.01
C TYR A 359 -1.64 12.75 -18.11
N THR A 360 -1.83 13.35 -16.95
CA THR A 360 -0.89 13.23 -15.83
C THR A 360 -1.27 12.00 -15.01
N VAL A 361 -0.33 11.06 -14.85
CA VAL A 361 -0.53 9.85 -14.06
C VAL A 361 0.28 9.94 -12.78
N TYR A 362 -0.40 9.92 -11.64
CA TYR A 362 0.19 9.78 -10.32
C TYR A 362 0.21 8.30 -9.96
N SER A 363 1.39 7.74 -9.73
CA SER A 363 1.56 6.34 -9.32
C SER A 363 2.72 6.23 -8.33
N GLN A 364 2.78 5.11 -7.62
CA GLN A 364 3.91 4.76 -6.75
C GLN A 364 5.07 4.09 -7.52
N GLY A 365 4.99 4.07 -8.86
CA GLY A 365 5.97 3.42 -9.73
C GLY A 365 7.36 4.03 -9.61
N GLN A 366 8.39 3.19 -9.62
CA GLN A 366 9.80 3.62 -9.60
C GLN A 366 10.39 3.76 -11.02
N GLY A 367 9.63 3.37 -12.05
CA GLY A 367 10.03 3.36 -13.47
C GLY A 367 9.13 4.25 -14.31
N VAL A 368 9.10 5.55 -14.01
CA VAL A 368 8.13 6.50 -14.61
C VAL A 368 8.19 6.57 -16.13
N PHE A 369 9.34 6.29 -16.75
CA PHE A 369 9.47 6.31 -18.20
C PHE A 369 8.92 5.05 -18.84
N GLU A 370 9.16 3.89 -18.21
CA GLU A 370 8.63 2.60 -18.61
C GLU A 370 7.10 2.57 -18.45
N ASP A 371 6.59 3.07 -17.33
CA ASP A 371 5.16 3.21 -17.08
C ASP A 371 4.50 4.09 -18.15
N ARG A 372 5.09 5.26 -18.43
CA ARG A 372 4.61 6.16 -19.48
C ARG A 372 4.58 5.47 -20.85
N VAL A 373 5.63 4.74 -21.21
CA VAL A 373 5.68 4.02 -22.50
C VAL A 373 4.60 2.95 -22.58
N GLN A 374 4.33 2.23 -21.50
CA GLN A 374 3.29 1.20 -21.48
C GLN A 374 1.88 1.80 -21.52
N VAL A 375 1.62 2.85 -20.74
CA VAL A 375 0.34 3.57 -20.77
C VAL A 375 0.08 4.18 -22.16
N ALA A 376 1.09 4.79 -22.78
CA ALA A 376 0.96 5.37 -24.11
C ALA A 376 0.76 4.33 -25.24
N LYS A 377 1.06 3.05 -25.00
CA LYS A 377 0.73 1.97 -25.94
C LYS A 377 -0.73 1.54 -25.81
N LEU A 378 -1.30 1.65 -24.62
CA LEU A 378 -2.68 1.25 -24.33
C LEU A 378 -3.71 2.26 -24.82
N LEU A 379 -3.34 3.54 -24.84
CA LEU A 379 -4.13 4.68 -25.30
C LEU A 379 -3.89 4.97 -26.78
#